data_AF-A0A0M6YNW8-F1
#
_entry.id   AF-A0A0M6YNW8-F1
#
_cell.length_a   1.000
_cell.length_b   1.000
_cell.length_c   1.000
_cell.angle_alpha   90.00
_cell.angle_beta   90.00
_cell.angle_gamma   90.00
#
_symmetry.space_group_name_H-M   'P 1'
#
loop_
_entity.id
_entity.type
_entity.pdbx_description
1 polymer ?
#
loop_
_entity_poly.entity_id
_entity_poly.type
_entity_poly.pdbx_seq_one_letter_code
_entity_poly.pdbx_strand_id
1 'polypeptide(L)'
;MSKLASLLVPGLAGTGVLIGGAYVAANMMVPQVHTPVAATLGLTAQAQQTAPADTVVFDLGRPATAAEIAAWDIDIRPDGAGLPDGSGDVWTGEDLYIDNCAVCHGDFGEAIGRWPVLAGGQGSLTNDRPVKTIGSYWPYLSTVYDYVNRAMPFGNAQSLTDDEVYAVTAYLLYLNDLVDDDFVLDRETLSTFEMPNRDAFYMDDRADTEYAIFTGEPCMENCKDTVEITARAAVVDVTPEDEAARIARQAAATGTDIGVTEADASAQVAAAETDDPVEEGTTPLAATATDNALADAGPDPELVAAGEKVFKQCSACHQVGDGARNRTGPMLNGIVDHPAGVVEGFRYSKVFGQFAEDGLVWTPEELSAFLAAPRDYAPRTKMSFRGLESDDDLAAVIAYLGTFAQ
;
A
#
# COMPACT_ATOMS: atom_id res chain seq x y z
N MET A 1 51.93 -19.75 8.29
CA MET A 1 52.00 -21.20 7.96
C MET A 1 50.82 -21.49 7.03
N SER A 2 50.85 -21.10 5.76
CA SER A 2 51.48 -21.74 4.59
C SER A 2 51.02 -23.19 4.32
N LYS A 3 50.32 -23.36 3.18
CA LYS A 3 50.24 -24.49 2.21
C LYS A 3 48.96 -24.25 1.38
N LEU A 4 48.92 -23.90 0.08
CA LEU A 4 49.83 -23.93 -1.08
C LEU A 4 50.42 -25.30 -1.42
N ALA A 5 49.79 -25.98 -2.39
CA ALA A 5 50.38 -26.78 -3.49
C ALA A 5 49.22 -27.26 -4.41
N SER A 6 49.04 -26.76 -5.64
CA SER A 6 49.75 -27.05 -6.91
C SER A 6 49.56 -28.45 -7.52
N LEU A 7 48.99 -28.43 -8.74
CA LEU A 7 49.46 -29.09 -9.98
C LEU A 7 49.42 -30.64 -10.08
N LEU A 8 48.62 -31.20 -11.00
CA LEU A 8 49.01 -31.47 -12.41
C LEU A 8 48.00 -32.36 -13.18
N VAL A 9 47.92 -32.03 -14.47
CA VAL A 9 47.27 -32.70 -15.62
C VAL A 9 48.06 -33.96 -16.05
N PRO A 10 47.41 -34.92 -16.74
CA PRO A 10 47.82 -35.27 -18.11
C PRO A 10 46.56 -35.34 -19.02
N GLY A 11 46.52 -34.91 -20.29
CA GLY A 11 47.57 -34.75 -21.28
C GLY A 11 47.55 -35.90 -22.30
N LEU A 12 46.70 -35.83 -23.33
CA LEU A 12 46.74 -36.54 -24.63
C LEU A 12 45.70 -35.84 -25.54
N ALA A 13 46.07 -34.89 -26.41
CA ALA A 13 46.56 -35.08 -27.80
C ALA A 13 45.62 -35.99 -28.62
N GLY A 14 45.01 -35.60 -29.74
CA GLY A 14 45.10 -34.39 -30.56
C GLY A 14 44.89 -34.79 -32.03
N THR A 15 43.92 -34.15 -32.70
CA THR A 15 43.82 -33.85 -34.15
C THR A 15 42.43 -33.19 -34.31
N GLY A 16 42.22 -31.93 -34.69
CA GLY A 16 43.06 -31.03 -35.48
C GLY A 16 42.43 -30.85 -36.87
N VAL A 17 41.27 -30.20 -36.95
CA VAL A 17 40.78 -29.55 -38.18
C VAL A 17 40.30 -28.15 -37.81
N LEU A 18 41.08 -27.17 -38.23
CA LEU A 18 40.80 -25.74 -38.16
C LEU A 18 39.84 -25.37 -39.30
N ILE A 19 38.69 -24.79 -38.97
CA ILE A 19 37.99 -23.87 -39.87
C ILE A 19 37.62 -22.65 -39.04
N GLY A 20 38.40 -21.57 -39.23
CA GLY A 20 38.06 -20.24 -38.77
C GLY A 20 37.06 -19.61 -39.73
N GLY A 21 36.01 -19.03 -39.18
CA GLY A 21 35.02 -18.22 -39.89
C GLY A 21 34.42 -17.23 -38.91
N ALA A 22 34.86 -15.99 -39.01
CA ALA A 22 34.43 -14.86 -38.19
C ALA A 22 33.19 -14.19 -38.80
N TYR A 23 32.30 -13.71 -37.93
CA TYR A 23 31.30 -12.64 -38.11
C TYR A 23 30.19 -12.83 -39.19
N VAL A 24 28.92 -12.70 -38.78
CA VAL A 24 28.08 -11.49 -38.93
C VAL A 24 26.62 -11.80 -38.54
N ALA A 25 26.04 -10.86 -37.80
CA ALA A 25 24.63 -10.75 -37.45
C ALA A 25 23.69 -10.84 -38.66
N ALA A 26 22.62 -11.64 -38.55
CA ALA A 26 21.49 -11.58 -39.46
C ALA A 26 20.49 -10.55 -38.96
N ASN A 27 20.73 -9.29 -39.33
CA ASN A 27 19.68 -8.28 -39.48
C ASN A 27 19.56 -7.98 -40.97
N MET A 28 18.33 -7.75 -41.43
CA MET A 28 17.93 -7.19 -42.73
C MET A 28 17.93 -8.11 -43.95
N MET A 29 16.72 -8.54 -44.29
CA MET A 29 16.28 -8.95 -45.62
C MET A 29 16.38 -7.73 -46.57
N VAL A 30 17.46 -7.62 -47.34
CA VAL A 30 17.57 -6.72 -48.50
C VAL A 30 18.10 -7.54 -49.68
N PRO A 31 17.35 -7.68 -50.79
CA PRO A 31 17.79 -8.50 -51.91
C PRO A 31 18.93 -7.81 -52.68
N GLN A 32 20.03 -8.54 -52.88
CA GLN A 32 21.19 -8.12 -53.67
C GLN A 32 20.86 -8.18 -55.17
N VAL A 33 20.81 -7.02 -55.83
CA VAL A 33 20.85 -6.90 -57.29
C VAL A 33 22.30 -6.77 -57.75
N HIS A 34 22.62 -7.50 -58.81
CA HIS A 34 23.95 -7.60 -59.43
C HIS A 34 24.45 -6.24 -59.96
N THR A 35 25.76 -6.01 -59.87
CA THR A 35 26.46 -4.90 -60.52
C THR A 35 26.52 -5.08 -62.04
N PRO A 36 26.26 -4.00 -62.83
CA PRO A 36 26.75 -3.89 -64.20
C PRO A 36 27.83 -2.80 -64.34
N VAL A 37 28.88 -3.20 -65.04
CA VAL A 37 29.66 -2.48 -66.05
C VAL A 37 29.44 -0.96 -66.16
N ALA A 38 30.51 -0.21 -65.93
CA ALA A 38 30.63 1.21 -66.24
C ALA A 38 30.62 1.45 -67.75
N ALA A 39 29.60 2.16 -68.25
CA ALA A 39 29.62 2.83 -69.54
C ALA A 39 29.09 4.26 -69.36
N THR A 40 29.98 5.22 -69.49
CA THR A 40 29.72 6.66 -69.41
C THR A 40 28.87 7.14 -70.58
N LEU A 41 27.60 7.42 -70.32
CA LEU A 41 26.77 8.32 -71.11
C LEU A 41 26.26 9.40 -70.15
N GLY A 42 26.58 10.65 -70.45
CA GLY A 42 26.24 11.80 -69.61
C GLY A 42 24.73 11.89 -69.41
N LEU A 43 24.29 11.65 -68.18
CA LEU A 43 22.94 11.91 -67.72
C LEU A 43 23.07 12.88 -66.55
N THR A 44 22.49 14.08 -66.71
CA THR A 44 22.25 14.99 -65.61
C THR A 44 21.59 14.22 -64.47
N ALA A 45 22.21 14.20 -63.29
CA ALA A 45 21.58 13.67 -62.09
C ALA A 45 20.39 14.56 -61.75
N GLN A 46 19.22 14.24 -62.31
CA GLN A 46 17.97 14.65 -61.70
C GLN A 46 17.88 13.83 -60.42
N ALA A 47 18.14 14.47 -59.29
CA ALA A 47 17.67 13.99 -58.01
C ALA A 47 16.19 13.71 -58.18
N GLN A 48 15.80 12.43 -58.25
CA GLN A 48 14.42 12.05 -58.03
C GLN A 48 14.13 12.44 -56.60
N GLN A 49 13.59 13.65 -56.42
CA GLN A 49 12.80 14.01 -55.27
C GLN A 49 11.77 12.89 -55.15
N THR A 50 11.98 11.99 -54.20
CA THR A 50 10.87 11.22 -53.64
C THR A 50 9.87 12.28 -53.21
N ALA A 51 8.75 12.38 -53.94
CA ALA A 51 7.66 13.24 -53.54
C ALA A 51 7.40 12.96 -52.05
N PRO A 52 7.26 14.00 -51.21
CA PRO A 52 6.86 13.76 -49.83
C PRO A 52 5.61 12.89 -49.90
N ALA A 53 5.57 11.79 -49.12
CA ALA A 53 4.33 11.08 -48.93
C ALA A 53 3.32 12.14 -48.51
N ASP A 54 2.28 12.37 -49.32
CA ASP A 54 1.22 13.33 -49.02
C ASP A 54 0.54 12.82 -47.76
N THR A 55 1.04 13.20 -46.59
CA THR A 55 0.34 13.06 -45.32
C THR A 55 -0.93 13.85 -45.48
N VAL A 56 -2.04 13.13 -45.68
CA VAL A 56 -3.38 13.70 -45.66
C VAL A 56 -3.60 14.21 -44.24
N VAL A 57 -3.40 15.51 -44.05
CA VAL A 57 -3.78 16.22 -42.82
C VAL A 57 -5.27 16.51 -42.95
N PHE A 58 -6.08 16.00 -42.02
CA PHE A 58 -7.53 16.15 -42.06
C PHE A 58 -8.02 17.52 -41.57
N ASP A 59 -7.11 18.42 -41.19
CA ASP A 59 -7.38 19.76 -40.62
C ASP A 59 -8.44 19.76 -39.50
N LEU A 60 -8.42 18.73 -38.65
CA LEU A 60 -9.27 18.61 -37.47
C LEU A 60 -8.54 19.13 -36.21
N GLY A 61 -9.25 19.91 -35.39
CA GLY A 61 -8.75 20.43 -34.12
C GLY A 61 -7.98 21.76 -34.23
N ARG A 62 -7.26 22.11 -33.17
CA ARG A 62 -6.34 23.26 -33.13
C ARG A 62 -5.09 22.90 -32.32
N PRO A 63 -3.97 23.62 -32.47
CA PRO A 63 -2.84 23.50 -31.56
C PRO A 63 -3.27 23.71 -30.11
N ALA A 64 -2.77 22.86 -29.21
CA ALA A 64 -2.88 23.07 -27.78
C ALA A 64 -2.01 24.27 -27.37
N THR A 65 -2.54 25.10 -26.48
CA THR A 65 -1.77 26.21 -25.90
C THR A 65 -0.81 25.67 -24.83
N ALA A 66 0.27 26.40 -24.56
CA ALA A 66 1.21 26.02 -23.50
C ALA A 66 0.53 25.91 -22.13
N ALA A 67 -0.47 26.76 -21.85
CA ALA A 67 -1.23 26.72 -20.59
C ALA A 67 -2.09 25.46 -20.47
N GLU A 68 -2.70 24.99 -21.56
CA GLU A 68 -3.48 23.75 -21.56
C GLU A 68 -2.60 22.52 -21.37
N ILE A 69 -1.42 22.50 -22.01
CA ILE A 69 -0.45 21.43 -21.82
C ILE A 69 0.01 21.41 -20.37
N ALA A 70 0.45 22.56 -19.82
CA ALA A 70 0.93 22.63 -18.44
C ALA A 70 -0.13 22.26 -17.39
N ALA A 71 -1.42 22.47 -17.68
CA ALA A 71 -2.50 22.11 -16.77
C ALA A 71 -2.84 20.61 -16.78
N TRP A 72 -2.49 19.87 -17.84
CA TRP A 72 -2.91 18.47 -18.04
C TRP A 72 -1.72 17.49 -18.01
N ASP A 73 -0.58 17.91 -18.56
CA ASP A 73 0.68 17.19 -18.59
C ASP A 73 1.46 17.45 -17.30
N ILE A 74 1.05 16.71 -16.27
CA ILE A 74 1.68 16.65 -14.94
C ILE A 74 2.36 15.30 -14.72
N ASP A 75 2.68 14.58 -15.81
CA ASP A 75 3.27 13.24 -15.77
C ASP A 75 4.68 13.29 -15.18
N ILE A 76 4.97 12.42 -14.21
CA ILE A 76 6.31 12.31 -13.62
C ILE A 76 6.96 11.00 -14.05
N ARG A 77 8.00 11.13 -14.86
CA ARG A 77 8.75 9.99 -15.39
C ARG A 77 9.77 9.46 -14.37
N PRO A 78 10.18 8.18 -14.48
CA PRO A 78 11.21 7.59 -13.62
C PRO A 78 12.59 8.27 -13.66
N ASP A 79 12.88 9.04 -14.72
CA ASP A 79 14.11 9.83 -14.86
C ASP A 79 13.99 11.24 -14.26
N GLY A 80 12.88 11.54 -13.57
CA GLY A 80 12.61 12.84 -12.96
C GLY A 80 12.09 13.91 -13.95
N ALA A 81 11.89 13.57 -15.22
CA ALA A 81 11.25 14.48 -16.16
C ALA A 81 9.79 14.71 -15.73
N GLY A 82 9.39 15.99 -15.71
CA GLY A 82 8.07 16.43 -15.24
C GLY A 82 8.04 16.92 -13.78
N LEU A 83 9.07 16.63 -12.98
CA LEU A 83 9.09 17.07 -11.57
C LEU A 83 9.04 18.61 -11.45
N PRO A 84 8.11 19.14 -10.64
CA PRO A 84 8.09 20.56 -10.29
C PRO A 84 9.22 20.88 -9.31
N ASP A 85 9.58 22.16 -9.22
CA ASP A 85 10.51 22.62 -8.20
C ASP A 85 9.78 22.67 -6.84
N GLY A 86 10.41 22.12 -5.82
CA GLY A 86 9.82 22.03 -4.48
C GLY A 86 10.59 21.08 -3.58
N SER A 87 10.17 21.01 -2.32
CA SER A 87 10.72 20.09 -1.32
C SER A 87 9.74 19.87 -0.17
N GLY A 88 9.84 18.73 0.49
CA GLY A 88 9.08 18.42 1.69
C GLY A 88 9.78 17.42 2.58
N ASP A 89 9.68 17.62 3.89
CA ASP A 89 10.26 16.73 4.89
C ASP A 89 9.25 15.72 5.44
N VAL A 90 9.76 14.69 6.12
CA VAL A 90 8.95 13.62 6.71
C VAL A 90 7.96 14.15 7.73
N TRP A 91 8.34 15.13 8.55
CA TRP A 91 7.49 15.68 9.61
C TRP A 91 6.27 16.42 9.06
N THR A 92 6.48 17.29 8.08
CA THR A 92 5.40 17.98 7.36
C THR A 92 4.52 16.95 6.64
N GLY A 93 5.13 15.92 6.06
CA GLY A 93 4.43 14.84 5.38
C GLY A 93 3.54 14.03 6.30
N GLU A 94 3.98 13.79 7.53
CA GLU A 94 3.22 13.06 8.55
C GLU A 94 1.93 13.79 8.93
N ASP A 95 2.01 15.09 9.21
CA ASP A 95 0.84 15.89 9.57
C ASP A 95 -0.16 15.95 8.41
N LEU A 96 0.32 16.19 7.19
CA LEU A 96 -0.51 16.16 5.98
C LEU A 96 -1.16 14.79 5.77
N TYR A 97 -0.42 13.71 6.01
CA TYR A 97 -0.91 12.35 5.84
C TYR A 97 -1.99 12.01 6.87
N ILE A 98 -1.82 12.40 8.14
CA ILE A 98 -2.82 12.22 9.18
C ILE A 98 -4.12 12.92 8.80
N ASP A 99 -4.02 14.19 8.37
CA ASP A 99 -5.19 15.01 8.06
C ASP A 99 -5.92 14.57 6.79
N ASN A 100 -5.20 14.07 5.78
CA ASN A 100 -5.74 13.85 4.44
C ASN A 100 -5.78 12.38 3.98
N CYS A 101 -5.06 11.47 4.63
CA CYS A 101 -4.83 10.11 4.13
C CYS A 101 -5.17 9.01 5.14
N ALA A 102 -4.86 9.22 6.43
CA ALA A 102 -4.91 8.18 7.46
C ALA A 102 -6.31 7.58 7.70
N VAL A 103 -7.37 8.36 7.46
CA VAL A 103 -8.78 7.90 7.57
C VAL A 103 -9.07 6.66 6.71
N CYS A 104 -8.34 6.49 5.61
CA CYS A 104 -8.41 5.30 4.76
C CYS A 104 -7.18 4.41 4.92
N HIS A 105 -5.98 5.01 4.95
CA HIS A 105 -4.73 4.28 4.84
C HIS A 105 -4.09 3.88 6.18
N GLY A 106 -4.73 4.20 7.31
CA GLY A 106 -4.17 3.99 8.64
C GLY A 106 -3.08 5.02 8.96
N ASP A 107 -2.75 5.23 10.23
CA ASP A 107 -1.77 6.26 10.64
C ASP A 107 -0.35 5.91 10.15
N PHE A 108 -0.08 4.63 9.91
CA PHE A 108 1.21 4.09 9.50
C PHE A 108 1.18 3.37 8.14
N GLY A 109 0.16 3.64 7.32
CA GLY A 109 0.01 3.00 6.01
C GLY A 109 -0.43 1.54 6.07
N GLU A 110 -0.92 1.06 7.20
CA GLU A 110 -1.38 -0.33 7.43
C GLU A 110 -2.80 -0.62 6.90
N ALA A 111 -3.47 0.42 6.38
CA ALA A 111 -4.88 0.47 5.96
C ALA A 111 -5.92 0.33 7.08
N ILE A 112 -7.07 0.98 6.87
CA ILE A 112 -8.29 0.78 7.66
C ILE A 112 -9.29 -0.04 6.85
N GLY A 113 -9.77 -1.14 7.41
CA GLY A 113 -10.78 -1.99 6.77
C GLY A 113 -10.26 -2.69 5.50
N ARG A 114 -10.78 -2.29 4.33
CA ARG A 114 -10.42 -2.87 3.02
C ARG A 114 -9.72 -1.89 2.09
N TRP A 115 -9.30 -0.74 2.62
CA TRP A 115 -8.50 0.21 1.86
C TRP A 115 -7.09 -0.33 1.56
N PRO A 116 -6.37 0.24 0.58
CA PRO A 116 -5.02 -0.19 0.24
C PRO A 116 -4.03 0.02 1.38
N VAL A 117 -3.22 -1.01 1.63
CA VAL A 117 -2.02 -0.96 2.48
C VAL A 117 -0.90 -0.27 1.71
N LEU A 118 -0.30 0.77 2.29
CA LEU A 118 0.74 1.58 1.67
C LEU A 118 2.16 1.21 2.15
N ALA A 119 2.27 0.62 3.35
CA ALA A 119 3.54 0.23 3.95
C ALA A 119 3.55 -1.22 4.48
N GLY A 120 4.72 -1.86 4.44
CA GLY A 120 4.92 -3.25 4.86
C GLY A 120 4.98 -4.25 3.70
N GLY A 121 4.99 -5.55 3.99
CA GLY A 121 4.99 -6.61 2.96
C GLY A 121 6.36 -6.95 2.36
N GLN A 122 7.45 -6.40 2.90
CA GLN A 122 8.82 -6.72 2.47
C GLN A 122 9.07 -8.23 2.54
N GLY A 123 9.62 -8.79 1.46
CA GLY A 123 9.91 -10.22 1.35
C GLY A 123 8.69 -11.12 1.13
N SER A 124 7.47 -10.56 0.97
CA SER A 124 6.24 -11.37 0.82
C SER A 124 5.92 -11.78 -0.62
N LEU A 125 6.68 -11.33 -1.62
CA LEU A 125 6.35 -11.47 -3.05
C LEU A 125 6.22 -12.92 -3.54
N THR A 126 6.83 -13.87 -2.83
CA THR A 126 6.77 -15.31 -3.14
C THR A 126 5.78 -16.10 -2.27
N ASN A 127 5.07 -15.43 -1.36
CA ASN A 127 4.08 -16.09 -0.50
C ASN A 127 2.81 -16.42 -1.30
N ASP A 128 2.00 -17.36 -0.81
CA ASP A 128 0.70 -17.70 -1.41
C ASP A 128 -0.23 -16.47 -1.55
N ARG A 129 -0.08 -15.50 -0.63
CA ARG A 129 -0.79 -14.23 -0.65
C ARG A 129 0.18 -13.06 -0.40
N PRO A 130 0.83 -12.54 -1.46
CA PRO A 130 1.74 -11.41 -1.34
C PRO A 130 1.06 -10.14 -0.85
N VAL A 131 1.79 -9.33 -0.08
CA VAL A 131 1.40 -7.98 0.34
C VAL A 131 2.23 -7.01 -0.47
N LYS A 132 1.62 -6.40 -1.49
CA LYS A 132 2.29 -5.57 -2.50
C LYS A 132 2.01 -4.10 -2.22
N THR A 133 3.00 -3.41 -1.69
CA THR A 133 2.95 -2.01 -1.22
C THR A 133 3.99 -1.17 -1.96
N ILE A 134 4.10 0.11 -1.59
CA ILE A 134 5.12 1.02 -2.13
C ILE A 134 6.52 0.44 -1.89
N GLY A 135 6.90 0.16 -0.63
CA GLY A 135 8.25 -0.30 -0.31
C GLY A 135 8.54 -1.75 -0.67
N SER A 136 7.53 -2.61 -0.86
CA SER A 136 7.74 -4.03 -1.18
C SER A 136 7.65 -4.37 -2.66
N TYR A 137 6.95 -3.56 -3.46
CA TYR A 137 6.65 -3.92 -4.85
C TYR A 137 6.90 -2.80 -5.86
N TRP A 138 6.71 -1.53 -5.52
CA TRP A 138 6.76 -0.48 -6.54
C TRP A 138 8.19 -0.21 -7.02
N PRO A 139 8.42 -0.03 -8.34
CA PRO A 139 9.77 0.11 -8.88
C PRO A 139 10.33 1.53 -8.85
N TYR A 140 9.47 2.56 -8.81
CA TYR A 140 9.89 3.95 -8.96
C TYR A 140 9.15 4.88 -8.01
N LEU A 141 9.89 5.80 -7.39
CA LEU A 141 9.34 6.83 -6.53
C LEU A 141 8.53 7.87 -7.31
N SER A 142 8.88 8.11 -8.58
CA SER A 142 8.12 9.00 -9.48
C SER A 142 6.65 8.62 -9.58
N THR A 143 6.34 7.31 -9.57
CA THR A 143 4.96 6.81 -9.61
C THR A 143 4.19 7.17 -8.33
N VAL A 144 4.86 7.20 -7.18
CA VAL A 144 4.24 7.62 -5.91
C VAL A 144 3.85 9.09 -6.01
N TYR A 145 4.80 9.95 -6.39
CA TYR A 145 4.55 11.39 -6.53
C TYR A 145 3.43 11.69 -7.54
N ASP A 146 3.54 11.18 -8.78
CA ASP A 146 2.56 11.43 -9.84
C ASP A 146 1.15 11.01 -9.39
N TYR A 147 1.04 9.78 -8.86
CA TYR A 147 -0.26 9.25 -8.46
C TYR A 147 -0.86 10.02 -7.28
N VAL A 148 -0.06 10.38 -6.28
CA VAL A 148 -0.53 11.19 -5.14
C VAL A 148 -1.00 12.56 -5.64
N ASN A 149 -0.19 13.27 -6.43
CA ASN A 149 -0.53 14.57 -6.99
C ASN A 149 -1.82 14.53 -7.83
N ARG A 150 -1.90 13.55 -8.72
CA ARG A 150 -2.97 13.48 -9.73
C ARG A 150 -4.28 12.93 -9.20
N ALA A 151 -4.24 12.01 -8.24
CA ALA A 151 -5.40 11.18 -7.89
C ALA A 151 -5.73 11.13 -6.38
N MET A 152 -4.89 11.69 -5.52
CA MET A 152 -5.13 11.72 -4.06
C MET A 152 -5.27 13.15 -3.53
N PRO A 153 -5.95 13.35 -2.38
CA PRO A 153 -6.75 12.37 -1.63
C PRO A 153 -7.97 11.85 -2.42
N PHE A 154 -8.41 10.62 -2.15
CA PHE A 154 -9.56 10.03 -2.84
C PHE A 154 -10.84 10.83 -2.55
N GLY A 155 -11.48 11.34 -3.61
CA GLY A 155 -12.64 12.24 -3.51
C GLY A 155 -12.30 13.73 -3.50
N ASN A 156 -11.02 14.09 -3.37
CA ASN A 156 -10.51 15.46 -3.40
C ASN A 156 -9.15 15.54 -4.12
N ALA A 157 -9.01 14.87 -5.27
CA ALA A 157 -7.75 14.79 -6.00
C ALA A 157 -7.26 16.18 -6.49
N GLN A 158 -5.94 16.33 -6.64
CA GLN A 158 -5.28 17.59 -7.05
C GLN A 158 -5.52 18.75 -6.06
N SER A 159 -5.76 18.44 -4.78
CA SER A 159 -5.91 19.46 -3.73
C SER A 159 -4.61 19.84 -3.04
N LEU A 160 -3.55 19.04 -3.22
CA LEU A 160 -2.25 19.27 -2.60
C LEU A 160 -1.36 20.10 -3.53
N THR A 161 -0.54 20.94 -2.94
CA THR A 161 0.54 21.67 -3.62
C THR A 161 1.75 20.78 -3.85
N ASP A 162 2.66 21.18 -4.74
CA ASP A 162 3.86 20.40 -5.06
C ASP A 162 4.71 20.08 -3.82
N ASP A 163 4.94 21.05 -2.94
CA ASP A 163 5.68 20.86 -1.68
C ASP A 163 4.97 19.89 -0.73
N GLU A 164 3.63 19.93 -0.66
CA GLU A 164 2.84 19.00 0.15
C GLU A 164 2.92 17.57 -0.41
N VAL A 165 2.93 17.40 -1.74
CA VAL A 165 3.12 16.07 -2.36
C VAL A 165 4.53 15.54 -2.10
N TYR A 166 5.57 16.40 -2.16
CA TYR A 166 6.93 16.00 -1.76
C TYR A 166 6.97 15.54 -0.30
N ALA A 167 6.34 16.29 0.60
CA ALA A 167 6.31 15.97 2.03
C ALA A 167 5.60 14.64 2.29
N VAL A 168 4.39 14.44 1.76
CA VAL A 168 3.66 13.17 1.89
C VAL A 168 4.46 12.00 1.29
N THR A 169 5.14 12.21 0.16
CA THR A 169 6.00 11.19 -0.44
C THR A 169 7.20 10.85 0.46
N ALA A 170 7.82 11.84 1.10
CA ALA A 170 8.89 11.62 2.09
C ALA A 170 8.39 10.79 3.28
N TYR A 171 7.20 11.11 3.81
CA TYR A 171 6.59 10.33 4.88
C TYR A 171 6.27 8.88 4.46
N LEU A 172 5.79 8.66 3.23
CA LEU A 172 5.56 7.31 2.70
C LEU A 172 6.85 6.48 2.57
N LEU A 173 8.00 7.12 2.27
CA LEU A 173 9.30 6.46 2.32
C LEU A 173 9.68 6.08 3.75
N TYR A 174 9.47 6.99 4.71
CA TYR A 174 9.71 6.75 6.13
C TYR A 174 8.87 5.58 6.66
N LEU A 175 7.57 5.55 6.35
CA LEU A 175 6.68 4.44 6.72
C LEU A 175 7.14 3.08 6.17
N ASN A 176 7.88 3.07 5.06
CA ASN A 176 8.43 1.86 4.47
C ASN A 176 9.85 1.53 4.95
N ASP A 177 10.35 2.19 6.01
CA ASP A 177 11.69 2.05 6.55
C ASP A 177 12.80 2.31 5.49
N LEU A 178 12.54 3.22 4.53
CA LEU A 178 13.48 3.51 3.43
C LEU A 178 14.34 4.76 3.68
N VAL A 179 13.89 5.65 4.57
CA VAL A 179 14.59 6.87 4.98
C VAL A 179 14.40 7.11 6.48
N ASP A 180 15.26 7.94 7.08
CA ASP A 180 15.12 8.40 8.46
C ASP A 180 14.12 9.58 8.57
N ASP A 181 13.76 9.95 9.80
CA ASP A 181 12.74 10.97 10.10
C ASP A 181 13.18 12.41 9.83
N ASP A 182 14.49 12.67 9.67
CA ASP A 182 15.05 13.96 9.29
C ASP A 182 15.22 14.13 7.77
N PHE A 183 14.76 13.15 6.98
CA PHE A 183 14.88 13.18 5.53
C PHE A 183 14.03 14.28 4.89
N VAL A 184 14.62 14.97 3.91
CA VAL A 184 13.96 15.96 3.07
C VAL A 184 13.98 15.44 1.64
N LEU A 185 12.79 15.31 1.04
CA LEU A 185 12.63 14.96 -0.36
C LEU A 185 12.53 16.22 -1.20
N ASP A 186 13.26 16.25 -2.29
CA ASP A 186 13.24 17.30 -3.29
C ASP A 186 13.35 16.69 -4.70
N ARG A 187 13.36 17.55 -5.71
CA ARG A 187 13.49 17.13 -7.12
C ARG A 187 14.72 16.25 -7.39
N GLU A 188 15.87 16.58 -6.82
CA GLU A 188 17.14 15.90 -7.11
C GLU A 188 17.16 14.51 -6.45
N THR A 189 16.82 14.46 -5.16
CA THR A 189 16.74 13.24 -4.37
C THR A 189 15.65 12.30 -4.89
N LEU A 190 14.48 12.80 -5.29
CA LEU A 190 13.41 11.98 -5.86
C LEU A 190 13.85 11.30 -7.16
N SER A 191 14.48 12.06 -8.06
CA SER A 191 14.92 11.54 -9.37
C SER A 191 16.01 10.48 -9.30
N THR A 192 16.75 10.43 -8.19
CA THR A 192 17.87 9.51 -7.99
C THR A 192 17.58 8.39 -6.99
N PHE A 193 16.41 8.41 -6.33
CA PHE A 193 16.03 7.42 -5.34
C PHE A 193 15.76 6.05 -5.98
N GLU A 194 16.40 5.00 -5.46
CA GLU A 194 16.23 3.63 -5.95
C GLU A 194 15.30 2.84 -5.03
N MET A 195 14.11 2.46 -5.54
CA MET A 195 13.17 1.63 -4.78
C MET A 195 13.65 0.17 -4.70
N PRO A 196 13.35 -0.55 -3.61
CA PRO A 196 13.86 -1.91 -3.40
C PRO A 196 13.53 -2.92 -4.51
N ASN A 197 12.39 -2.74 -5.20
CA ASN A 197 11.89 -3.67 -6.20
C ASN A 197 12.04 -3.15 -7.66
N ARG A 198 12.92 -2.17 -7.88
CA ARG A 198 13.15 -1.53 -9.20
C ARG A 198 13.40 -2.53 -10.32
N ASP A 199 14.29 -3.49 -10.09
CA ASP A 199 14.79 -4.40 -11.13
C ASP A 199 13.96 -5.68 -11.27
N ALA A 200 12.86 -5.82 -10.52
CA ALA A 200 12.04 -7.04 -10.50
C ALA A 200 10.97 -7.09 -11.59
N PHE A 201 10.88 -6.06 -12.42
CA PHE A 201 9.92 -5.97 -13.52
C PHE A 201 10.62 -6.22 -14.86
N TYR A 202 9.94 -6.95 -15.74
CA TYR A 202 10.43 -7.25 -17.07
C TYR A 202 9.32 -7.01 -18.09
N MET A 203 9.72 -6.74 -19.34
CA MET A 203 8.78 -6.63 -20.44
C MET A 203 8.12 -7.98 -20.69
N ASP A 204 6.84 -7.96 -21.02
CA ASP A 204 6.04 -9.15 -21.33
C ASP A 204 6.78 -10.13 -22.25
N ASP A 205 7.06 -11.33 -21.73
CA ASP A 205 7.84 -12.38 -22.39
C ASP A 205 6.98 -13.57 -22.84
N ARG A 206 5.63 -13.45 -22.80
CA ARG A 206 4.71 -14.54 -23.16
C ARG A 206 4.93 -15.07 -24.57
N ALA A 207 5.45 -14.25 -25.48
CA ALA A 207 5.83 -14.69 -26.82
C ALA A 207 6.90 -15.79 -26.80
N ASP A 208 7.83 -15.72 -25.86
CA ASP A 208 8.94 -16.65 -25.69
C ASP A 208 8.61 -17.79 -24.73
N THR A 209 7.79 -17.53 -23.70
CA THR A 209 7.52 -18.49 -22.60
C THR A 209 6.21 -19.26 -22.75
N GLU A 210 5.20 -18.71 -23.41
CA GLU A 210 3.84 -19.28 -23.42
C GLU A 210 3.34 -19.61 -24.82
N TYR A 211 3.53 -18.73 -25.81
CA TYR A 211 2.87 -18.88 -27.11
C TYR A 211 3.28 -20.17 -27.82
N ALA A 212 4.56 -20.56 -27.73
CA ALA A 212 5.02 -21.83 -28.27
C ALA A 212 4.33 -23.06 -27.62
N ILE A 213 3.90 -22.93 -26.36
CA ILE A 213 3.17 -23.98 -25.62
C ILE A 213 1.70 -24.00 -26.05
N PHE A 214 1.08 -22.84 -26.31
CA PHE A 214 -0.37 -22.71 -26.52
C PHE A 214 -0.82 -22.60 -27.98
N THR A 215 0.09 -22.51 -28.95
CA THR A 215 -0.24 -22.41 -30.39
C THR A 215 -0.17 -23.73 -31.16
N GLY A 216 0.14 -24.84 -30.49
CA GLY A 216 0.14 -26.18 -31.10
C GLY A 216 -1.25 -26.71 -31.45
N GLU A 217 -1.30 -27.83 -32.18
CA GLU A 217 -2.56 -28.52 -32.46
C GLU A 217 -3.15 -29.09 -31.15
N PRO A 218 -4.38 -28.73 -30.76
CA PRO A 218 -4.97 -29.23 -29.53
C PRO A 218 -5.30 -30.72 -29.63
N CYS A 219 -5.37 -31.40 -28.48
CA CYS A 219 -5.89 -32.76 -28.45
C CYS A 219 -7.39 -32.77 -28.81
N MET A 220 -7.78 -33.66 -29.74
CA MET A 220 -9.17 -33.79 -30.19
C MET A 220 -9.90 -35.00 -29.61
N GLU A 221 -9.20 -36.09 -29.28
CA GLU A 221 -9.79 -37.34 -28.81
C GLU A 221 -8.97 -37.97 -27.68
N ASN A 222 -9.65 -38.56 -26.69
CA ASN A 222 -9.02 -39.28 -25.56
C ASN A 222 -7.99 -38.44 -24.77
N CYS A 223 -8.30 -37.16 -24.53
CA CYS A 223 -7.33 -36.18 -24.02
C CYS A 223 -7.01 -36.26 -22.52
N LYS A 224 -7.87 -36.90 -21.73
CA LYS A 224 -7.68 -37.09 -20.29
C LYS A 224 -8.25 -38.43 -19.88
N ASP A 225 -7.59 -39.07 -18.91
CA ASP A 225 -8.04 -40.35 -18.33
C ASP A 225 -9.16 -40.15 -17.29
N THR A 226 -9.16 -39.01 -16.58
CA THR A 226 -10.13 -38.70 -15.53
C THR A 226 -10.57 -37.23 -15.56
N VAL A 227 -11.77 -36.98 -15.01
CA VAL A 227 -12.42 -35.66 -14.95
C VAL A 227 -12.95 -35.36 -13.54
N GLU A 228 -12.12 -35.58 -12.52
CA GLU A 228 -12.51 -35.35 -11.13
C GLU A 228 -12.79 -33.86 -10.83
N ILE A 229 -13.83 -33.60 -10.05
CA ILE A 229 -14.19 -32.25 -9.63
C ILE A 229 -13.35 -31.87 -8.40
N THR A 230 -12.44 -30.90 -8.57
CA THR A 230 -11.54 -30.44 -7.50
C THR A 230 -12.00 -29.18 -6.79
N ALA A 231 -12.86 -28.37 -7.42
CA ALA A 231 -13.40 -27.14 -6.84
C ALA A 231 -14.82 -26.87 -7.37
N ARG A 232 -15.65 -26.21 -6.55
CA ARG A 232 -17.00 -25.76 -6.92
C ARG A 232 -17.22 -24.34 -6.42
N ALA A 233 -17.59 -23.42 -7.31
CA ALA A 233 -17.88 -22.03 -6.94
C ALA A 233 -18.99 -21.92 -5.87
N ALA A 234 -19.96 -22.84 -5.92
CA ALA A 234 -21.03 -22.97 -4.93
C ALA A 234 -20.54 -23.28 -3.49
N VAL A 235 -19.27 -23.66 -3.30
CA VAL A 235 -18.67 -23.83 -1.97
C VAL A 235 -18.22 -22.48 -1.39
N VAL A 236 -17.78 -21.55 -2.24
CA VAL A 236 -17.39 -20.20 -1.81
C VAL A 236 -18.61 -19.30 -1.63
N ASP A 237 -19.62 -19.44 -2.50
CA ASP A 237 -20.96 -18.86 -2.35
C ASP A 237 -20.99 -17.34 -2.09
N VAL A 238 -20.19 -16.59 -2.84
CA VAL A 238 -20.13 -15.11 -2.78
C VAL A 238 -20.78 -14.45 -4.00
N THR A 239 -21.45 -15.22 -4.85
CA THR A 239 -22.16 -14.71 -6.02
C THR A 239 -23.48 -14.08 -5.57
N PRO A 240 -23.78 -12.82 -5.90
CA PRO A 240 -25.09 -12.23 -5.61
C PRO A 240 -26.20 -13.05 -6.27
N GLU A 241 -27.29 -13.27 -5.54
CA GLU A 241 -28.45 -14.02 -6.04
C GLU A 241 -29.75 -13.26 -5.76
N ASP A 242 -30.72 -13.41 -6.66
CA ASP A 242 -32.08 -12.99 -6.38
C ASP A 242 -32.75 -13.91 -5.35
N GLU A 243 -33.88 -13.45 -4.81
CA GLU A 243 -34.67 -14.14 -3.78
C GLU A 243 -35.02 -15.57 -4.19
N ALA A 244 -35.43 -15.77 -5.45
CA ALA A 244 -35.89 -17.05 -5.96
C ALA A 244 -34.74 -18.05 -6.10
N ALA A 245 -33.59 -17.61 -6.62
CA ALA A 245 -32.37 -18.40 -6.72
C ALA A 245 -31.86 -18.83 -5.34
N ARG A 246 -31.90 -17.91 -4.35
CA ARG A 246 -31.53 -18.21 -2.96
C ARG A 246 -32.44 -19.26 -2.33
N ILE A 247 -33.76 -19.13 -2.51
CA ILE A 247 -34.74 -20.09 -1.99
C ILE A 247 -34.55 -21.46 -2.65
N ALA A 248 -34.40 -21.50 -3.98
CA ALA A 248 -34.19 -22.74 -4.72
C ALA A 248 -32.90 -23.46 -4.28
N ARG A 249 -31.82 -22.71 -4.02
CA ARG A 249 -30.53 -23.25 -3.52
C ARG A 249 -30.65 -23.80 -2.10
N GLN A 250 -31.35 -23.10 -1.20
CA GLN A 250 -31.59 -23.57 0.18
C GLN A 250 -32.47 -24.82 0.22
N ALA A 251 -33.48 -24.89 -0.65
CA ALA A 251 -34.31 -26.07 -0.85
C ALA A 251 -33.45 -27.26 -1.35
N ALA A 252 -32.61 -27.03 -2.36
CA ALA A 252 -31.69 -28.03 -2.89
C ALA A 252 -30.64 -28.51 -1.87
N ALA A 253 -30.11 -27.61 -1.02
CA ALA A 253 -29.12 -27.95 0.01
C ALA A 253 -29.71 -28.77 1.17
N THR A 254 -31.01 -28.63 1.45
CA THR A 254 -31.71 -29.38 2.52
C THR A 254 -32.33 -30.69 2.02
N GLY A 255 -32.22 -31.00 0.72
CA GLY A 255 -32.87 -32.17 0.12
C GLY A 255 -34.40 -32.07 0.09
N THR A 256 -34.95 -30.87 0.27
CA THR A 256 -36.39 -30.61 0.24
C THR A 256 -36.72 -30.12 -1.16
N ASP A 257 -37.38 -30.95 -1.97
CA ASP A 257 -37.94 -30.51 -3.25
C ASP A 257 -39.11 -29.56 -2.96
N ILE A 258 -38.84 -28.26 -2.96
CA ILE A 258 -39.87 -27.23 -2.95
C ILE A 258 -39.95 -26.73 -4.39
N GLY A 259 -40.83 -27.37 -5.16
CA GLY A 259 -41.12 -27.01 -6.54
C GLY A 259 -41.68 -25.59 -6.63
N VAL A 260 -40.80 -24.61 -6.74
CA VAL A 260 -41.16 -23.24 -7.10
C VAL A 260 -41.02 -23.12 -8.61
N THR A 261 -42.13 -22.82 -9.29
CA THR A 261 -42.15 -22.58 -10.74
C THR A 261 -42.17 -21.08 -11.02
N GLU A 262 -41.71 -20.69 -12.21
CA GLU A 262 -41.62 -19.29 -12.70
C GLU A 262 -42.93 -18.47 -12.56
N ALA A 263 -44.07 -19.11 -12.28
CA ALA A 263 -45.35 -18.44 -12.09
C ALA A 263 -45.46 -17.66 -10.75
N ASP A 264 -44.74 -18.07 -9.70
CA ASP A 264 -44.83 -17.45 -8.38
C ASP A 264 -44.07 -16.11 -8.27
N ALA A 265 -43.20 -15.80 -9.25
CA ALA A 265 -42.40 -14.58 -9.28
C ALA A 265 -43.19 -13.30 -9.64
N SER A 266 -44.43 -13.43 -10.12
CA SER A 266 -45.21 -12.31 -10.66
C SER A 266 -46.20 -11.66 -9.69
N ALA A 267 -46.36 -12.20 -8.47
CA ALA A 267 -47.41 -11.74 -7.54
C ALA A 267 -46.96 -10.79 -6.42
N GLN A 268 -45.65 -10.60 -6.19
CA GLN A 268 -45.16 -9.79 -5.05
C GLN A 268 -44.70 -8.36 -5.40
N VAL A 269 -44.83 -7.93 -6.65
CA VAL A 269 -44.39 -6.58 -7.08
C VAL A 269 -45.39 -5.46 -6.74
N ALA A 270 -46.46 -5.73 -6.00
CA ALA A 270 -47.59 -4.79 -5.87
C ALA A 270 -47.90 -4.29 -4.44
N ALA A 271 -47.00 -4.45 -3.47
CA ALA A 271 -47.24 -3.95 -2.11
C ALA A 271 -45.97 -3.44 -1.43
N ALA A 272 -45.42 -2.34 -1.93
CA ALA A 272 -44.44 -1.55 -1.19
C ALA A 272 -44.48 -0.08 -1.64
N GLU A 273 -45.50 0.67 -1.22
CA GLU A 273 -45.42 2.12 -1.07
C GLU A 273 -46.31 2.52 0.12
N THR A 274 -45.70 3.01 1.21
CA THR A 274 -46.10 4.23 1.96
C THR A 274 -45.12 4.50 3.10
N ASP A 275 -44.36 5.59 2.94
CA ASP A 275 -44.01 6.67 3.88
C ASP A 275 -43.80 6.42 5.40
N ASP A 276 -42.54 6.66 5.81
CA ASP A 276 -42.08 7.77 6.69
C ASP A 276 -42.40 7.75 8.23
N PRO A 277 -41.76 8.60 9.07
CA PRO A 277 -40.52 8.35 9.83
C PRO A 277 -40.72 8.45 11.37
N VAL A 278 -39.71 8.14 12.21
CA VAL A 278 -39.78 8.47 13.66
C VAL A 278 -38.45 8.99 14.24
N GLU A 279 -38.62 10.12 14.93
CA GLU A 279 -37.70 11.03 15.62
C GLU A 279 -36.93 10.51 16.85
N GLU A 280 -35.92 11.32 17.21
CA GLU A 280 -35.22 11.43 18.50
C GLU A 280 -36.15 11.61 19.71
N GLY A 281 -35.65 11.19 20.89
CA GLY A 281 -36.24 11.50 22.18
C GLY A 281 -35.26 11.33 23.34
N THR A 282 -35.00 12.43 24.04
CA THR A 282 -33.99 12.63 25.09
C THR A 282 -34.48 12.41 26.54
N THR A 283 -33.56 11.93 27.41
CA THR A 283 -33.34 12.27 28.87
C THR A 283 -34.31 11.75 29.97
N PRO A 284 -33.98 11.89 31.29
CA PRO A 284 -32.85 11.32 32.06
C PRO A 284 -33.35 10.69 33.40
N LEU A 285 -32.47 10.08 34.22
CA LEU A 285 -32.81 9.84 35.64
C LEU A 285 -31.58 9.91 36.56
N ALA A 286 -31.66 10.79 37.54
CA ALA A 286 -30.74 10.93 38.67
C ALA A 286 -31.41 10.42 39.96
N ALA A 287 -30.62 9.85 40.87
CA ALA A 287 -30.87 9.78 42.33
C ALA A 287 -29.58 9.31 43.04
N THR A 288 -28.77 10.25 43.54
CA THR A 288 -28.60 10.65 44.96
C THR A 288 -27.83 9.68 45.87
N ALA A 289 -26.72 10.21 46.38
CA ALA A 289 -25.75 9.63 47.32
C ALA A 289 -26.25 9.53 48.78
N THR A 290 -25.55 8.71 49.58
CA THR A 290 -25.27 8.99 51.01
C THR A 290 -23.86 8.51 51.37
N ASP A 291 -23.14 9.39 52.09
CA ASP A 291 -21.78 9.25 52.61
C ASP A 291 -21.62 8.16 53.69
N ASN A 292 -20.46 7.50 53.77
CA ASN A 292 -19.37 7.89 54.69
C ASN A 292 -18.14 6.92 54.61
N ALA A 293 -16.95 7.49 54.86
CA ALA A 293 -15.70 6.89 55.36
C ALA A 293 -14.67 6.29 54.38
N LEU A 294 -13.74 7.16 53.99
CA LEU A 294 -12.29 6.99 53.76
C LEU A 294 -11.65 5.66 54.18
N ALA A 295 -11.27 4.84 53.20
CA ALA A 295 -9.91 4.32 52.94
C ALA A 295 -10.00 3.29 51.79
N ASP A 296 -9.13 3.45 50.79
CA ASP A 296 -9.08 2.72 49.50
C ASP A 296 -10.03 3.24 48.42
N ALA A 297 -10.00 4.56 48.19
CA ALA A 297 -10.65 5.13 47.01
C ALA A 297 -9.78 4.82 45.80
N GLY A 298 -10.20 3.84 44.99
CA GLY A 298 -9.78 3.75 43.59
C GLY A 298 -10.00 5.07 42.85
N PRO A 299 -9.51 5.19 41.60
CA PRO A 299 -9.59 6.43 40.85
C PRO A 299 -11.04 6.95 40.77
N ASP A 300 -11.21 8.27 40.87
CA ASP A 300 -12.52 8.94 40.84
C ASP A 300 -13.39 8.40 39.68
N PRO A 301 -14.55 7.78 39.95
CA PRO A 301 -15.37 7.16 38.91
C PRO A 301 -15.78 8.12 37.79
N GLU A 302 -15.98 9.41 38.09
CA GLU A 302 -16.30 10.41 37.07
C GLU A 302 -15.08 10.70 36.18
N LEU A 303 -13.89 10.78 36.78
CA LEU A 303 -12.62 10.97 36.09
C LEU A 303 -12.26 9.75 35.22
N VAL A 304 -12.49 8.54 35.72
CA VAL A 304 -12.33 7.29 34.96
C VAL A 304 -13.28 7.27 33.75
N ALA A 305 -14.55 7.64 33.94
CA ALA A 305 -15.52 7.70 32.84
C ALA A 305 -15.18 8.79 31.81
N ALA A 306 -14.58 9.90 32.23
CA ALA A 306 -14.00 10.88 31.31
C ALA A 306 -12.79 10.30 30.57
N GLY A 307 -11.91 9.61 31.29
CA GLY A 307 -10.71 8.97 30.75
C GLY A 307 -11.01 7.91 29.70
N GLU A 308 -12.07 7.12 29.90
CA GLU A 308 -12.54 6.16 28.90
C GLU A 308 -12.93 6.85 27.58
N LYS A 309 -13.51 8.06 27.64
CA LYS A 309 -13.83 8.85 26.45
C LYS A 309 -12.57 9.37 25.78
N VAL A 310 -11.59 9.86 26.54
CA VAL A 310 -10.29 10.30 26.01
C VAL A 310 -9.54 9.13 25.37
N PHE A 311 -9.59 7.94 26.00
CA PHE A 311 -8.94 6.72 25.52
C PHE A 311 -9.43 6.28 24.13
N LYS A 312 -10.59 6.76 23.65
CA LYS A 312 -11.01 6.52 22.25
C LYS A 312 -9.95 6.98 21.24
N GLN A 313 -9.22 8.05 21.54
CA GLN A 313 -8.09 8.52 20.73
C GLN A 313 -6.91 7.52 20.72
N CYS A 314 -6.73 6.77 21.81
CA CYS A 314 -5.69 5.75 21.94
C CYS A 314 -6.11 4.39 21.37
N SER A 315 -7.42 4.14 21.25
CA SER A 315 -8.00 2.82 20.93
C SER A 315 -7.74 2.33 19.50
N ALA A 316 -7.32 3.22 18.60
CA ALA A 316 -6.86 2.86 17.26
C ALA A 316 -5.58 2.00 17.35
N CYS A 317 -4.65 2.42 18.19
CA CYS A 317 -3.32 1.80 18.31
C CYS A 317 -3.18 0.85 19.50
N HIS A 318 -3.93 1.06 20.59
CA HIS A 318 -3.74 0.35 21.85
C HIS A 318 -4.98 -0.44 22.28
N GLN A 319 -4.76 -1.44 23.12
CA GLN A 319 -5.82 -2.21 23.79
C GLN A 319 -5.61 -2.24 25.29
N VAL A 320 -6.72 -2.26 26.01
CA VAL A 320 -6.82 -2.47 27.46
C VAL A 320 -7.94 -3.48 27.77
N GLY A 321 -7.90 -4.07 28.95
CA GLY A 321 -8.88 -5.05 29.44
C GLY A 321 -8.53 -6.50 29.13
N ASP A 322 -9.48 -7.39 29.43
CA ASP A 322 -9.30 -8.83 29.32
C ASP A 322 -8.98 -9.26 27.88
N GLY A 323 -7.85 -9.94 27.71
CA GLY A 323 -7.39 -10.43 26.41
C GLY A 323 -6.78 -9.37 25.50
N ALA A 324 -6.44 -8.19 26.02
CA ALA A 324 -5.71 -7.15 25.28
C ALA A 324 -4.41 -7.70 24.65
N ARG A 325 -4.15 -7.32 23.39
CA ARG A 325 -2.97 -7.74 22.61
C ARG A 325 -2.25 -6.53 22.06
N ASN A 326 -0.95 -6.71 21.77
CA ASN A 326 -0.18 -5.75 21.00
C ASN A 326 -0.80 -5.55 19.62
N ARG A 327 -0.90 -4.29 19.17
CA ARG A 327 -1.29 -3.90 17.82
C ARG A 327 -0.21 -2.99 17.25
N THR A 328 -0.60 -1.88 16.62
CA THR A 328 0.26 -0.78 16.22
C THR A 328 1.05 -0.24 17.42
N GLY A 329 0.39 -0.08 18.59
CA GLY A 329 1.02 0.15 19.88
C GLY A 329 1.00 -1.09 20.80
N PRO A 330 1.81 -1.13 21.88
CA PRO A 330 1.76 -2.19 22.87
C PRO A 330 0.41 -2.20 23.61
N MET A 331 0.00 -3.34 24.15
CA MET A 331 -1.11 -3.36 25.10
C MET A 331 -0.77 -2.54 26.35
N LEU A 332 -1.77 -1.91 26.97
CA LEU A 332 -1.57 -0.93 28.05
C LEU A 332 -2.09 -1.41 29.42
N ASN A 333 -2.39 -2.71 29.56
CA ASN A 333 -2.74 -3.25 30.87
C ASN A 333 -1.55 -3.14 31.81
N GLY A 334 -1.79 -2.56 32.99
CA GLY A 334 -0.78 -2.35 34.00
C GLY A 334 0.32 -1.38 33.60
N ILE A 335 0.05 -0.40 32.73
CA ILE A 335 1.08 0.55 32.27
C ILE A 335 1.45 1.61 33.32
N VAL A 336 0.52 1.99 34.19
CA VAL A 336 0.77 2.94 35.28
C VAL A 336 1.71 2.31 36.30
N ASP A 337 2.78 3.03 36.64
CA ASP A 337 3.90 2.59 37.49
C ASP A 337 4.71 1.40 36.94
N HIS A 338 4.58 1.11 35.64
CA HIS A 338 5.33 0.05 34.98
C HIS A 338 6.62 0.55 34.34
N PRO A 339 7.69 -0.27 34.28
CA PRO A 339 8.86 0.07 33.48
C PRO A 339 8.49 0.35 32.02
N ALA A 340 9.12 1.36 31.43
CA ALA A 340 8.91 1.71 30.02
C ALA A 340 9.62 0.73 29.08
N GLY A 341 9.03 0.49 27.90
CA GLY A 341 9.72 -0.22 26.82
C GLY A 341 9.85 -1.74 26.99
N VAL A 342 9.07 -2.37 27.88
CA VAL A 342 9.26 -3.79 28.26
C VAL A 342 8.06 -4.71 28.03
N VAL A 343 7.00 -4.26 27.33
CA VAL A 343 5.86 -5.15 27.02
C VAL A 343 6.31 -6.27 26.09
N GLU A 344 6.10 -7.51 26.53
CA GLU A 344 6.56 -8.71 25.81
C GLU A 344 5.97 -8.79 24.40
N GLY A 345 6.81 -9.15 23.43
CA GLY A 345 6.40 -9.36 22.03
C GLY A 345 6.08 -8.09 21.25
N PHE A 346 6.30 -6.88 21.81
CA PHE A 346 6.19 -5.62 21.08
C PHE A 346 7.56 -5.13 20.59
N ARG A 347 7.64 -4.60 19.37
CA ARG A 347 8.88 -4.06 18.79
C ARG A 347 8.96 -2.54 18.96
N TYR A 348 9.59 -2.12 20.05
CA TYR A 348 9.80 -0.71 20.38
C TYR A 348 10.69 0.06 19.39
N SER A 349 10.60 1.39 19.46
CA SER A 349 11.59 2.29 18.84
C SER A 349 12.89 2.30 19.65
N LYS A 350 13.98 2.83 19.05
CA LYS A 350 15.28 2.91 19.75
C LYS A 350 15.20 3.73 21.05
N VAL A 351 14.43 4.82 21.06
CA VAL A 351 14.28 5.68 22.25
C VAL A 351 13.59 4.94 23.41
N PHE A 352 12.59 4.10 23.14
CA PHE A 352 11.96 3.27 24.17
C PHE A 352 12.88 2.14 24.67
N GLY A 353 13.78 1.64 23.82
CA GLY A 353 14.85 0.75 24.26
C GLY A 353 15.79 1.43 25.26
N GLN A 354 16.13 2.70 25.02
CA GLN A 354 16.94 3.49 25.96
C GLN A 354 16.21 3.73 27.29
N PHE A 355 14.91 4.05 27.25
CA PHE A 355 14.10 4.20 28.48
C PHE A 355 14.09 2.93 29.33
N ALA A 356 14.04 1.76 28.70
CA ALA A 356 14.14 0.49 29.40
C ALA A 356 15.52 0.29 30.04
N GLU A 357 16.61 0.66 29.34
CA GLU A 357 17.99 0.58 29.87
C GLU A 357 18.23 1.56 31.02
N ASP A 358 17.66 2.76 30.93
CA ASP A 358 17.77 3.83 31.93
C ASP A 358 16.85 3.59 33.15
N GLY A 359 15.97 2.58 33.08
CA GLY A 359 15.08 2.19 34.16
C GLY A 359 13.91 3.18 34.35
N LEU A 360 13.47 3.83 33.28
CA LEU A 360 12.33 4.74 33.32
C LEU A 360 11.04 3.98 33.72
N VAL A 361 10.27 4.58 34.61
CA VAL A 361 8.99 4.06 35.10
C VAL A 361 7.89 5.04 34.73
N TRP A 362 6.79 4.51 34.21
CA TRP A 362 5.60 5.27 33.82
C TRP A 362 4.77 5.71 35.03
N THR A 363 5.33 6.59 35.86
CA THR A 363 4.54 7.24 36.92
C THR A 363 3.45 8.11 36.29
N PRO A 364 2.38 8.49 37.01
CA PRO A 364 1.36 9.39 36.50
C PRO A 364 1.93 10.69 35.92
N GLU A 365 2.95 11.26 36.57
CA GLU A 365 3.61 12.48 36.10
C GLU A 365 4.39 12.24 34.80
N GLU A 366 5.09 11.11 34.71
CA GLU A 366 5.89 10.77 33.53
C GLU A 366 5.00 10.41 32.33
N LEU A 367 3.92 9.67 32.57
CA LEU A 367 2.89 9.41 31.56
C LEU A 367 2.23 10.70 31.10
N SER A 368 1.93 11.62 32.02
CA SER A 368 1.34 12.91 31.67
C SER A 368 2.29 13.72 30.78
N ALA A 369 3.56 13.83 31.15
CA ALA A 369 4.57 14.54 30.37
C ALA A 369 4.77 13.93 28.97
N PHE A 370 4.78 12.60 28.87
CA PHE A 370 4.87 11.92 27.58
C PHE A 370 3.59 12.11 26.75
N LEU A 371 2.41 11.93 27.33
CA LEU A 371 1.13 12.04 26.60
C LEU A 371 0.79 13.47 26.18
N ALA A 372 1.35 14.48 26.85
CA ALA A 372 1.17 15.88 26.48
C ALA A 372 1.83 16.21 25.13
N ALA A 373 3.03 15.69 24.88
CA ALA A 373 3.77 15.88 23.63
C ALA A 373 4.74 14.71 23.37
N PRO A 374 4.26 13.55 22.88
CA PRO A 374 5.09 12.34 22.80
C PRO A 374 6.36 12.48 21.98
N ARG A 375 6.28 13.22 20.86
CA ARG A 375 7.39 13.43 19.94
C ARG A 375 8.47 14.33 20.54
N ASP A 376 8.07 15.34 21.31
CA ASP A 376 8.99 16.25 22.01
C ASP A 376 9.65 15.56 23.21
N TYR A 377 8.85 14.80 23.96
CA TYR A 377 9.32 14.07 25.13
C TYR A 377 10.25 12.91 24.74
N ALA A 378 9.90 12.15 23.71
CA ALA A 378 10.68 11.02 23.22
C ALA A 378 10.96 11.15 21.71
N PRO A 379 11.98 11.92 21.30
CA PRO A 379 12.33 12.07 19.90
C PRO A 379 12.58 10.73 19.23
N ARG A 380 12.00 10.52 18.03
CA ARG A 380 11.95 9.24 17.30
C ARG A 380 11.14 8.14 17.98
N THR A 381 10.18 8.51 18.82
CA THR A 381 9.11 7.58 19.20
C THR A 381 8.35 7.13 17.96
N LYS A 382 7.97 5.84 17.93
CA LYS A 382 7.06 5.31 16.90
C LYS A 382 5.61 5.67 17.18
N MET A 383 5.31 6.26 18.34
CA MET A 383 3.96 6.70 18.68
C MET A 383 3.70 8.04 17.99
N SER A 384 3.10 7.95 16.78
CA SER A 384 2.64 9.08 15.98
C SER A 384 1.34 9.66 16.56
N PHE A 385 1.46 10.31 17.71
CA PHE A 385 0.34 10.95 18.39
C PHE A 385 0.72 12.40 18.70
N ARG A 386 -0.15 13.34 18.30
CA ARG A 386 0.07 14.79 18.48
C ARG A 386 0.22 15.18 19.95
N GLY A 387 -0.43 14.44 20.86
CA GLY A 387 -0.47 14.74 22.28
C GLY A 387 -1.82 15.27 22.74
N LEU A 388 -2.06 15.23 24.06
CA LEU A 388 -3.24 15.80 24.70
C LEU A 388 -2.91 17.17 25.28
N GLU A 389 -3.58 18.22 24.78
CA GLU A 389 -3.34 19.61 25.22
C GLU A 389 -3.99 19.94 26.58
N SER A 390 -4.98 19.14 27.00
CA SER A 390 -5.76 19.39 28.21
C SER A 390 -5.20 18.61 29.40
N ASP A 391 -4.81 19.33 30.45
CA ASP A 391 -4.38 18.74 31.73
C ASP A 391 -5.49 17.86 32.34
N ASP A 392 -6.76 18.23 32.15
CA ASP A 392 -7.91 17.44 32.61
C ASP A 392 -8.03 16.13 31.82
N ASP A 393 -7.76 16.14 30.50
CA ASP A 393 -7.80 14.94 29.67
C ASP A 393 -6.62 14.00 29.99
N LEU A 394 -5.44 14.57 30.26
CA LEU A 394 -4.26 13.84 30.72
C LEU A 394 -4.55 13.13 32.05
N ALA A 395 -5.06 13.86 33.04
CA ALA A 395 -5.42 13.28 34.34
C ALA A 395 -6.50 12.19 34.18
N ALA A 396 -7.50 12.44 33.32
CA ALA A 396 -8.60 11.51 33.07
C ALA A 396 -8.10 10.20 32.44
N VAL A 397 -7.33 10.26 31.35
CA VAL A 397 -6.86 9.04 30.66
C VAL A 397 -5.91 8.22 31.55
N ILE A 398 -5.08 8.87 32.36
CA ILE A 398 -4.19 8.17 33.31
C ILE A 398 -5.00 7.49 34.41
N ALA A 399 -6.04 8.15 34.95
CA ALA A 399 -6.94 7.54 35.91
C ALA A 399 -7.67 6.31 35.32
N TYR A 400 -8.11 6.39 34.07
CA TYR A 400 -8.71 5.26 33.35
C TYR A 400 -7.72 4.11 33.14
N LEU A 401 -6.49 4.39 32.68
CA LEU A 401 -5.44 3.38 32.52
C LEU A 401 -5.08 2.70 33.85
N GLY A 402 -5.12 3.45 34.96
CA GLY A 402 -4.93 2.94 36.31
C GLY A 402 -5.96 1.88 36.73
N THR A 403 -7.13 1.81 36.09
CA THR A 403 -8.12 0.75 36.36
C THR A 403 -7.72 -0.62 35.82
N PHE A 404 -6.70 -0.67 34.97
CA PHE A 404 -6.12 -1.89 34.42
C PHE A 404 -4.77 -2.26 35.08
N ALA A 405 -4.43 -1.65 36.22
CA ALA A 405 -3.28 -2.02 37.03
C ALA A 405 -3.37 -3.48 37.52
N GLN A 406 -2.24 -4.19 37.52
CA GLN A 406 -2.14 -5.58 38.02
C GLN A 406 -1.69 -5.64 39.47
#